data_AF-A0AAE0VHU6-F1
#
_entry.id   AF-A0AAE0VHU6-F1
#
_cell.length_a   1.000
_cell.length_b   1.000
_cell.length_c   1.000
_cell.angle_alpha   90.00
_cell.angle_beta   90.00
_cell.angle_gamma   90.00
#
_symmetry.space_group_name_H-M   'P 1'
#
loop_
_entity.id
_entity.type
_entity.pdbx_description
1 polymer ?
#
loop_
_entity_poly.entity_id
_entity_poly.type
_entity_poly.pdbx_seq_one_letter_code
_entity_poly.pdbx_strand_id
1 'polypeptide(L)' 'MSDIAMKFRSALDVEEYCDVELKLKSGSILKCHSVVLLMNSDFFRGRLQSRWITNEIPTIDCSMFPEDIVKYLSLSDE' A
#
# COMPACT_ATOMS: atom_id res chain seq x y z
N MET A 1 6.22 -18.41 -15.10
CA MET A 1 5.62 -17.12 -14.72
C MET A 1 5.68 -16.20 -15.92
N SER A 2 4.65 -15.41 -16.19
CA SER A 2 4.70 -14.43 -17.29
C SER A 2 5.64 -13.28 -16.95
N ASP A 3 6.21 -12.63 -17.97
CA ASP A 3 7.09 -11.45 -17.79
C ASP A 3 6.42 -10.32 -16.98
N ILE A 4 5.09 -10.21 -17.08
CA ILE A 4 4.29 -9.24 -16.32
C ILE A 4 4.34 -9.54 -14.82
N ALA A 5 4.22 -10.80 -14.41
CA ALA A 5 4.27 -11.17 -13.00
C ALA A 5 5.66 -10.89 -12.39
N MET A 6 6.74 -11.14 -13.16
CA MET A 6 8.11 -10.83 -12.73
C MET A 6 8.35 -9.32 -12.59
N LYS A 7 7.89 -8.52 -13.56
CA LYS A 7 8.00 -7.05 -13.49
C LYS A 7 7.19 -6.48 -12.33
N PHE A 8 5.97 -6.99 -12.12
CA PHE A 8 5.13 -6.58 -11.01
C PHE A 8 5.81 -6.90 -9.68
N ARG A 9 6.35 -8.10 -9.51
CA ARG A 9 7.10 -8.47 -8.30
C ARG A 9 8.31 -7.56 -8.07
N SER A 10 9.11 -7.32 -9.09
CA SER A 10 10.26 -6.41 -9.00
C SER A 10 9.85 -4.98 -8.65
N ALA A 11 8.66 -4.54 -9.04
CA ALA A 11 8.11 -3.23 -8.68
C ALA A 11 7.54 -3.18 -7.26
N LEU A 12 7.22 -4.32 -6.63
CA LEU A 12 6.82 -4.39 -5.22
C LEU A 12 8.05 -4.36 -4.30
N ASP A 13 9.18 -4.91 -4.77
CA ASP A 13 10.45 -4.94 -4.03
C ASP A 13 11.20 -3.58 -4.03
N VAL A 14 10.79 -2.66 -4.90
CA VAL A 14 11.36 -1.31 -5.05
C VAL A 14 10.24 -0.30 -4.79
N GLU A 15 10.51 0.89 -4.23
CA GLU A 15 9.49 1.95 -4.08
C GLU A 15 9.01 2.55 -5.43
N GLU A 16 9.10 1.79 -6.51
CA GLU A 16 8.67 2.17 -7.86
C GLU A 16 7.15 1.97 -7.99
N TYR A 17 6.45 2.94 -8.59
CA TYR A 17 4.99 2.90 -8.78
C TYR A 17 4.14 2.86 -7.50
N CYS A 18 4.69 3.22 -6.32
CA CYS A 18 3.89 3.43 -5.12
C CYS A 18 2.85 4.54 -5.36
N ASP A 19 1.58 4.21 -5.15
CA ASP A 19 0.41 5.06 -5.43
C ASP A 19 -0.41 5.35 -4.17
N VAL A 20 0.10 4.99 -2.99
CA VAL A 20 -0.51 5.32 -1.70
C VAL A 20 0.57 5.52 -0.62
N GLU A 21 0.30 6.45 0.30
CA GLU A 21 1.13 6.71 1.47
C GLU A 21 0.38 6.34 2.75
N LEU A 22 1.04 5.62 3.65
CA LEU A 22 0.49 5.27 4.96
C LEU A 22 1.23 6.05 6.05
N LYS A 23 0.52 6.86 6.81
CA LYS A 23 1.08 7.55 7.98
C LYS A 23 1.03 6.62 9.17
N LEU A 24 2.20 6.20 9.65
CA LEU A 24 2.35 5.29 10.78
C LEU A 24 2.22 6.01 12.13
N LYS A 25 2.11 5.24 13.21
CA LYS A 25 1.97 5.75 14.58
C LYS A 25 3.15 6.61 15.03
N SER A 26 4.36 6.28 14.61
CA SER A 26 5.59 7.07 14.80
C SER A 26 5.56 8.42 14.07
N GLY A 27 4.60 8.63 13.16
CA GLY A 27 4.57 9.78 12.26
C GLY A 27 5.38 9.58 10.99
N SER A 28 6.07 8.43 10.82
CA SER A 28 6.73 8.08 9.57
C SER A 28 5.72 7.80 8.45
N ILE A 29 6.17 7.97 7.20
CA ILE A 29 5.39 7.66 5.99
C ILE A 29 5.95 6.39 5.38
N LEU A 30 5.06 5.43 5.13
CA LEU A 30 5.34 4.21 4.38
C LEU A 30 4.68 4.30 3.01
N LYS A 31 5.48 4.27 1.94
CA LYS A 31 4.99 4.21 0.57
C LYS A 31 4.71 2.76 0.20
N CYS A 32 3.58 2.50 -0.44
CA CYS A 32 3.23 1.17 -0.91
C CYS A 32 2.26 1.23 -2.10
N HIS A 33 1.83 0.06 -2.54
CA HIS A 33 0.93 -0.11 -3.68
C HIS A 33 -0.48 -0.42 -3.19
N SER A 34 -1.45 0.37 -3.61
CA SER A 34 -2.86 0.26 -3.27
C SER A 34 -3.38 -1.15 -3.52
N VAL A 35 -2.98 -1.77 -4.63
CA VAL A 35 -3.33 -3.14 -5.02
C VAL A 35 -2.98 -4.18 -3.94
N VAL A 36 -1.83 -4.07 -3.28
CA VAL A 36 -1.43 -5.00 -2.19
C VAL A 36 -2.37 -4.83 -1.00
N LEU A 37 -2.65 -3.59 -0.61
CA LEU A 37 -3.56 -3.29 0.50
C LEU A 37 -5.00 -3.76 0.21
N LEU A 38 -5.47 -3.61 -1.04
CA LEU A 38 -6.80 -4.03 -1.47
C LEU A 38 -6.99 -5.55 -1.43
N MET A 39 -5.91 -6.32 -1.62
CA MET A 39 -5.91 -7.77 -1.53
C MET A 39 -5.91 -8.25 -0.08
N ASN A 40 -5.15 -7.58 0.79
CA ASN A 40 -4.91 -8.03 2.16
C ASN A 40 -5.86 -7.47 3.21
N SER A 41 -6.67 -6.45 2.89
CA SER A 41 -7.48 -5.74 3.90
C SER A 41 -8.77 -5.10 3.37
N ASP A 42 -9.91 -5.51 3.94
CA ASP A 42 -11.20 -4.88 3.69
C ASP A 42 -11.27 -3.43 4.19
N PHE A 43 -10.51 -3.10 5.23
CA PHE A 43 -10.40 -1.72 5.72
C PHE A 43 -9.83 -0.79 4.63
N PHE A 44 -8.72 -1.19 4.01
CA PHE A 44 -8.12 -0.40 2.94
C PHE A 44 -8.99 -0.41 1.68
N ARG A 45 -9.69 -1.51 1.40
CA ARG A 45 -10.68 -1.58 0.31
C ARG A 45 -11.76 -0.51 0.43
N GLY A 46 -12.39 -0.37 1.60
CA GLY A 46 -13.39 0.67 1.84
C GLY A 46 -12.82 2.10 1.73
N ARG A 47 -11.57 2.31 2.14
CA ARG A 47 -10.93 3.63 2.12
C ARG A 47 -10.41 4.08 0.76
N LEU A 48 -9.90 3.15 -0.05
CA LEU A 48 -9.26 3.46 -1.34
C LEU A 48 -10.24 3.44 -2.52
N GLN A 49 -11.34 2.68 -2.46
CA GLN A 49 -12.34 2.65 -3.55
C GLN A 49 -12.95 4.01 -3.89
N SER A 50 -12.94 4.96 -2.95
CA SER A 50 -13.59 6.27 -3.12
C SER A 50 -12.64 7.38 -3.61
N ARG A 51 -11.34 7.12 -3.76
CA ARG A 51 -10.30 8.17 -3.84
C ARG A 51 -9.61 8.33 -5.20
N TRP A 52 -10.10 7.69 -6.25
CA TRP A 52 -9.48 7.73 -7.59
C TRP A 52 -9.62 9.04 -8.38
N ILE A 53 -10.26 10.08 -7.82
CA ILE A 53 -10.66 11.28 -8.58
C ILE A 53 -9.58 12.38 -8.56
N THR A 54 -8.53 12.24 -7.75
CA THR A 54 -7.48 13.26 -7.59
C THR A 54 -6.14 12.79 -8.17
N ASN A 55 -5.40 13.71 -8.80
CA ASN A 55 -4.02 13.47 -9.26
C ASN A 55 -2.98 13.40 -8.10
N GLU A 56 -3.44 13.49 -6.86
CA GLU A 56 -2.61 13.43 -5.66
C GLU A 56 -2.51 11.99 -5.16
N ILE A 57 -1.32 11.61 -4.68
CA ILE A 57 -1.11 10.32 -4.01
C ILE A 57 -1.90 10.35 -2.70
N PRO A 58 -2.89 9.46 -2.49
CA PRO A 58 -3.66 9.44 -1.27
C PRO A 58 -2.79 9.07 -0.06
N THR A 59 -2.85 9.88 0.99
CA THR A 59 -2.33 9.51 2.31
C THR A 59 -3.45 8.95 3.21
N ILE A 60 -3.21 7.80 3.83
CA ILE A 60 -4.10 7.15 4.81
C ILE A 60 -3.46 7.22 6.19
N ASP A 61 -4.22 7.70 7.17
CA ASP A 61 -3.78 7.68 8.57
C ASP A 61 -3.99 6.29 9.18
N CYS A 62 -2.88 5.64 9.50
CA CYS A 62 -2.82 4.31 10.11
C CYS A 62 -2.32 4.37 11.56
N SER A 63 -2.22 5.56 12.17
CA SER A 63 -1.67 5.74 13.52
C SER A 63 -2.43 5.00 14.62
N MET A 64 -3.67 4.59 14.34
CA MET A 64 -4.50 3.77 15.23
C MET A 64 -4.12 2.29 15.26
N PHE A 65 -3.32 1.81 14.29
CA PHE A 65 -2.92 0.41 14.19
C PHE A 65 -1.48 0.20 14.68
N PRO A 66 -1.13 -0.99 15.19
CA PRO A 66 0.26 -1.37 15.41
C PRO A 66 1.05 -1.30 14.09
N GLU A 67 2.23 -0.67 14.11
CA GLU A 67 3.02 -0.45 12.87
C GLU A 67 3.40 -1.76 12.18
N ASP A 68 3.71 -2.81 12.95
CA ASP A 68 4.11 -4.10 12.40
C ASP A 68 2.98 -4.75 11.59
N ILE A 69 1.72 -4.55 12.00
CA ILE A 69 0.55 -5.03 11.25
C ILE A 69 0.41 -4.23 9.95
N VAL A 70 0.59 -2.90 10.01
CA VAL A 70 0.50 -2.06 8.80
C VAL A 70 1.58 -2.44 7.80
N LYS A 71 2.81 -2.62 8.28
CA LYS A 71 3.94 -3.09 7.46
C LYS A 71 3.65 -4.46 6.86
N TYR A 72 3.22 -5.41 7.67
CA TYR A 72 2.87 -6.76 7.20
C TYR A 72 1.82 -6.73 6.07
N LEU A 73 0.74 -5.95 6.23
CA LEU A 73 -0.32 -5.86 5.22
C LEU A 73 0.12 -5.15 3.92
N SER A 74 1.14 -4.30 4.01
CA SER A 74 1.72 -3.57 2.87
C SER A 74 2.81 -4.35 2.12
N LEU A 75 3.24 -5.51 2.62
CA LEU A 75 4.17 -6.40 1.93
C LEU A 75 3.40 -7.31 0.96
N SER A 76 4.03 -7.65 -0.16
CA SER A 76 3.59 -8.76 -1.01
C SER A 76 4.19 -10.06 -0.50
N ASP A 77 3.39 -11.11 -0.35
CA ASP A 77 3.85 -12.44 0.12
C ASP A 77 5.14 -12.89 -0.59
N GLU A 78 6.13 -13.35 0.19
CA GLU A 78 7.36 -13.99 -0.30
C GLU A 78 7.09 -15.30 -1.04
#